data_AF-A0A814N7H3-F1
#
_entry.id   AF-A0A814N7H3-F1
#
_cell.length_a   1.000
_cell.length_b   1.000
_cell.length_c   1.000
_cell.angle_alpha   90.00
_cell.angle_beta   90.00
_cell.angle_gamma   90.00
#
_symmetry.space_group_name_H-M   'P 1'
#
loop_
_entity.id
_entity.type
_entity.pdbx_description
1 polymer ?
#
loop_
_entity_poly.entity_id
_entity_poly.type
_entity_poly.pdbx_seq_one_letter_code
_entity_poly.pdbx_strand_id
1 'polypeptide(L)'
;MSENDDLEDQKEILREKLHPLVKEIHPEWVDQIIDILLELDNEEIINLIERHDFLEARVEEALVVVEQIENDKQNSYFNFSI
;
A
#
# COMPACT_ATOMS: atom_id res chain seq x y z
N MET A 1 -23.98 16.98 7.52
CA MET A 1 -23.01 15.95 7.93
C MET A 1 -23.37 14.72 7.12
N SER A 2 -22.93 14.67 5.86
CA SER A 2 -21.60 14.29 5.37
C SER A 2 -21.48 12.77 5.37
N GLU A 3 -22.08 12.15 4.35
CA GLU A 3 -22.07 10.71 4.04
C GLU A 3 -20.68 10.21 3.57
N ASN A 4 -19.65 11.06 3.63
CA ASN A 4 -18.30 10.77 3.12
C ASN A 4 -17.29 10.48 4.24
N ASP A 5 -17.52 10.93 5.48
CA ASP A 5 -16.57 10.75 6.59
C ASP A 5 -16.42 9.26 6.99
N ASP A 6 -17.50 8.47 6.94
CA ASP A 6 -17.47 7.05 7.32
C ASP A 6 -16.53 6.19 6.46
N LEU A 7 -16.31 6.54 5.19
CA LEU A 7 -15.46 5.75 4.28
C LEU A 7 -13.96 6.02 4.51
N GLU A 8 -13.61 7.26 4.81
CA GLU A 8 -12.22 7.68 5.04
C GLU A 8 -11.73 7.14 6.40
N ASP A 9 -12.59 7.21 7.43
CA ASP A 9 -12.33 6.62 8.76
C ASP A 9 -12.11 5.09 8.68
N GLN A 10 -12.90 4.39 7.85
CA GLN A 10 -12.74 2.95 7.65
C GLN A 10 -11.38 2.60 7.05
N LYS A 11 -10.94 3.35 6.03
CA LYS A 11 -9.63 3.14 5.42
C LYS A 11 -8.50 3.39 6.42
N GLU A 12 -8.62 4.41 7.26
CA GLU A 12 -7.65 4.69 8.31
C GLU A 12 -7.56 3.56 9.35
N ILE A 13 -8.70 3.01 9.79
CA ILE A 13 -8.73 1.85 10.71
C ILE A 13 -8.09 0.62 10.07
N LEU A 14 -8.36 0.37 8.78
CA LEU A 14 -7.77 -0.75 8.05
C LEU A 14 -6.25 -0.57 7.87
N ARG A 15 -5.79 0.65 7.60
CA ARG A 15 -4.37 1.02 7.55
C ARG A 15 -3.66 0.66 8.84
N GLU A 16 -4.19 1.07 9.99
CA GLU A 16 -3.58 0.80 11.29
C GLU A 16 -3.46 -0.70 11.58
N LYS A 17 -4.41 -1.50 11.08
CA LYS A 17 -4.36 -2.97 11.19
C LYS A 17 -3.37 -3.62 10.23
N LEU A 18 -3.30 -3.15 8.98
CA LEU A 18 -2.36 -3.64 7.97
C LEU A 18 -0.92 -3.30 8.33
N HIS A 19 -0.68 -2.15 8.94
CA HIS A 19 0.65 -1.63 9.21
C HIS A 19 1.60 -2.60 9.94
N PRO A 20 1.24 -3.17 11.10
CA PRO A 20 2.09 -4.16 11.75
C PRO A 20 2.30 -5.41 10.88
N LEU A 21 1.28 -5.87 10.16
CA LEU A 21 1.35 -7.08 9.33
C LEU A 21 2.33 -6.92 8.16
N VAL A 22 2.22 -5.82 7.42
CA VAL A 22 3.15 -5.51 6.32
C VAL A 22 4.55 -5.25 6.87
N LYS A 23 4.68 -4.61 8.04
CA LYS A 23 5.97 -4.36 8.70
C LYS A 23 6.70 -5.63 9.13
N GLU A 24 5.98 -6.69 9.46
CA GLU A 24 6.59 -7.99 9.75
C GLU A 24 7.16 -8.65 8.49
N ILE A 25 6.56 -8.41 7.32
CA ILE A 25 7.00 -8.97 6.03
C ILE A 25 8.12 -8.10 5.43
N HIS A 26 7.86 -6.80 5.23
CA HIS A 26 8.77 -5.85 4.59
C HIS A 26 8.84 -4.52 5.37
N PRO A 27 9.69 -4.42 6.42
CA PRO A 27 9.81 -3.22 7.25
C PRO A 27 10.38 -1.98 6.53
N GLU A 28 11.02 -2.16 5.37
CA GLU A 28 11.69 -1.08 4.64
C GLU A 28 10.72 -0.24 3.79
N TRP A 29 9.67 -0.86 3.25
CA TRP A 29 8.74 -0.23 2.30
C TRP A 29 7.29 -0.23 2.80
N VAL A 30 7.09 -0.44 4.12
CA VAL A 30 5.77 -0.56 4.77
C VAL A 30 4.81 0.53 4.35
N ASP A 31 5.22 1.79 4.51
CA ASP A 31 4.35 2.92 4.22
C ASP A 31 3.95 2.96 2.75
N GLN A 32 4.88 2.69 1.82
CA GLN A 32 4.61 2.74 0.37
C GLN A 32 3.76 1.57 -0.09
N ILE A 33 4.02 0.37 0.43
CA ILE A 33 3.22 -0.82 0.14
C ILE A 33 1.80 -0.61 0.67
N ILE A 34 1.64 -0.13 1.90
CA ILE A 34 0.33 0.16 2.48
C ILE A 34 -0.40 1.24 1.71
N ASP A 35 0.29 2.28 1.24
CA ASP A 35 -0.31 3.33 0.42
C ASP A 35 -0.92 2.73 -0.86
N ILE A 36 -0.20 1.82 -1.53
CA ILE A 36 -0.70 1.09 -2.71
C ILE A 36 -1.86 0.15 -2.34
N LEU A 37 -1.75 -0.58 -1.22
CA LEU A 37 -2.81 -1.48 -0.79
C LEU A 37 -4.08 -0.73 -0.35
N LEU A 38 -3.95 0.50 0.13
CA LEU A 38 -5.08 1.37 0.50
C LEU A 38 -5.83 1.93 -0.71
N GLU A 39 -5.26 1.83 -1.92
CA GLU A 39 -6.00 2.12 -3.15
C GLU A 39 -7.05 1.04 -3.45
N LEU A 40 -6.96 -0.14 -2.82
CA LEU A 40 -7.94 -1.21 -2.95
C LEU A 40 -9.26 -0.88 -2.21
N ASP A 41 -10.28 -1.67 -2.53
CA ASP A 41 -11.58 -1.63 -1.85
C ASP A 41 -11.47 -2.18 -0.41
N ASN A 42 -12.35 -1.68 0.47
CA ASN A 42 -12.35 -2.08 1.88
C ASN A 42 -12.52 -3.59 2.06
N GLU A 43 -13.33 -4.25 1.23
CA GLU A 43 -13.49 -5.72 1.27
C GLU A 43 -12.19 -6.46 0.94
N GLU A 44 -11.43 -6.00 -0.05
CA GLU A 44 -10.14 -6.60 -0.41
C GLU A 44 -9.12 -6.42 0.71
N ILE A 45 -9.09 -5.24 1.32
CA ILE A 45 -8.21 -4.98 2.47
C ILE A 45 -8.57 -5.85 3.67
N ILE A 46 -9.87 -6.04 3.94
CA ILE A 46 -10.33 -6.96 4.99
C ILE A 46 -9.86 -8.38 4.68
N ASN A 47 -10.02 -8.85 3.43
CA ASN A 47 -9.52 -10.16 2.99
C ASN A 47 -8.01 -10.30 3.20
N LEU A 48 -7.22 -9.23 3.00
CA LEU A 48 -5.77 -9.24 3.24
C LEU A 48 -5.45 -9.42 4.73
N ILE A 49 -6.19 -8.76 5.61
CA ILE A 49 -6.00 -8.89 7.06
C ILE A 49 -6.41 -10.29 7.54
N GLU A 50 -7.45 -10.89 6.95
CA GLU A 50 -7.92 -12.23 7.30
C GLU A 50 -7.05 -13.36 6.73
N ARG A 51 -6.38 -13.13 5.60
CA ARG A 51 -5.60 -14.16 4.88
C ARG A 51 -4.15 -13.74 4.69
N HIS A 52 -3.28 -14.29 5.53
CA HIS A 52 -1.84 -14.03 5.48
C HIS A 52 -1.21 -14.37 4.12
N ASP A 53 -1.58 -15.51 3.51
CA ASP A 53 -1.05 -15.91 2.20
C ASP A 53 -1.40 -14.88 1.10
N PHE A 54 -2.56 -14.24 1.22
CA PHE A 54 -3.03 -13.24 0.27
C PHE A 54 -2.31 -11.90 0.49
N LEU A 55 -2.08 -11.55 1.76
CA LEU A 55 -1.29 -10.38 2.14
C LEU A 55 0.12 -10.46 1.58
N GLU A 56 0.84 -11.57 1.80
CA GLU A 56 2.21 -11.74 1.29
C GLU A 56 2.27 -11.58 -0.23
N ALA A 57 1.39 -12.27 -0.97
CA ALA A 57 1.33 -12.15 -2.42
C ALA A 57 1.07 -10.70 -2.89
N ARG A 58 0.16 -9.98 -2.22
CA ARG A 58 -0.13 -8.57 -2.54
C ARG A 58 1.02 -7.64 -2.18
N VAL A 59 1.70 -7.90 -1.06
CA VAL A 59 2.88 -7.15 -0.63
C VAL A 59 3.99 -7.30 -1.67
N GLU A 60 4.22 -8.50 -2.21
CA GLU A 60 5.17 -8.71 -3.31
C GLU A 60 4.76 -7.97 -4.59
N GLU A 61 3.48 -8.04 -4.98
CA GLU A 61 2.98 -7.29 -6.15
C GLU A 61 3.16 -5.78 -5.97
N ALA A 62 2.80 -5.25 -4.79
CA ALA A 62 2.96 -3.85 -4.45
C ALA A 62 4.43 -3.44 -4.43
N LEU A 63 5.34 -4.28 -3.91
CA LEU A 63 6.78 -4.02 -3.90
C LEU A 63 7.32 -3.79 -5.32
N VAL A 64 6.92 -4.62 -6.28
CA VAL A 64 7.33 -4.44 -7.69
C VAL A 64 6.86 -3.09 -8.23
N VAL A 65 5.65 -2.65 -7.88
CA VAL A 65 5.13 -1.34 -8.28
C VAL A 65 5.90 -0.21 -7.59
N VAL A 66 6.18 -0.33 -6.30
CA VAL A 66 6.99 0.63 -5.54
C VAL A 66 8.38 0.79 -6.17
N GLU A 67 9.07 -0.32 -6.46
CA GLU A 67 10.37 -0.30 -7.12
C GLU A 67 10.29 0.35 -8.52
N GLN A 68 9.23 0.08 -9.28
CA GLN A 68 9.02 0.72 -10.58
C GLN A 68 8.81 2.23 -10.44
N ILE A 69 7.97 2.67 -9.51
CA ILE A 69 7.72 4.11 -9.25
C ILE A 69 9.03 4.80 -8.85
N GLU A 70 9.83 4.17 -8.00
CA GLU A 70 11.06 4.77 -7.52
C GLU A 70 12.14 4.84 -8.61
N ASN A 71 12.21 3.84 -9.49
CA ASN A 71 13.03 3.89 -10.70
C ASN A 71 12.52 4.95 -11.71
N ASP A 72 11.21 5.09 -11.88
CA ASP A 72 10.62 6.06 -12.80
C ASP A 72 10.84 7.51 -12.32
N LYS A 73 10.72 7.76 -11.00
CA LYS A 73 11.09 9.03 -10.38
C LYS A 73 12.56 9.38 -10.63
N GLN A 74 13.48 8.41 -10.52
CA GLN A 74 14.90 8.63 -10.83
C GLN A 74 15.12 8.96 -12.32
N ASN A 75 14.37 8.33 -13.22
CA ASN A 75 14.50 8.53 -14.66
C ASN A 75 13.94 9.90 -15.13
N SER A 76 13.03 10.50 -14.36
CA SER A 76 12.52 11.86 -14.61
C SER A 76 13.56 12.96 -14.34
N TYR A 77 14.47 12.75 -13.38
CA TYR A 77 15.58 13.69 -13.12
C TYR A 77 16.73 13.55 -14.13
N PHE A 78 16.88 12.38 -14.77
CA PHE A 78 17.99 12.13 -15.69
C PHE A 78 17.76 12.70 -17.11
N ASN A 79 16.51 12.95 -17.51
CA ASN A 79 16.19 13.44 -18.86
C ASN A 79 16.29 14.95 -19.07
N PHE A 80 16.59 15.74 -18.03
CA PHE A 80 16.69 17.21 -18.13
C PHE A 80 18.12 17.78 -18.06
N SER A 81 19.17 16.95 -18.15
CA SER A 81 20.57 17.40 -18.04
C SER A 81 21.43 17.24 -19.30
N ILE A 82 20.84 17.27 -20.50
CA ILE A 82 21.61 17.42 -21.76
C ILE A 82 21.19 18.69 -22.49
#